data_AF-F7ZG44-F1
#
_entry.id   AF-F7ZG44-F1
#
_cell.length_a   1.000
_cell.length_b   1.000
_cell.length_c   1.000
_cell.angle_alpha   90.00
_cell.angle_beta   90.00
_cell.angle_gamma   90.00
#
_symmetry.space_group_name_H-M   'P 1'
#
loop_
_entity.id
_entity.type
_entity.pdbx_description
1 polymer ?
#
loop_
_entity_poly.entity_id
_entity_poly.type
_entity_poly.pdbx_seq_one_letter_code
_entity_poly.pdbx_strand_id
1 'polypeptide(L)'
;MSVWQDAAIQLDDLYSQDPTVARRQIKNQPQLLVLDGTRHRFFPIRRLADGIAGRKMNAQKSQAQEVQRYRHSLKSSGFREITEGEAEYTELLGDLVSLLRESFQERPSPSKKTFWVRDSIIREAILDAFLQYDEHGMPDGFGEARTWFVSHPITELPYPAKVIWGLATNKKGSEFISHRARDGLRKAGFECADLGNLVEPELLREGSIRETTNVRRERNPVARVLCIEHYRKKNDGRLICIVCGFDFAAFYGTLGEGFIHVHHLNPISEAEASRIVSPEIDLVPVCPNCHSMIHRGGQTRSIAEMREILG
;
A
#
# COMPACT_ATOMS: atom_id res chain seq x y z
N MET A 1 5.90 10.66 8.44
CA MET A 1 6.21 12.01 7.90
C MET A 1 7.61 12.40 8.34
N SER A 2 8.29 13.31 7.63
CA SER A 2 9.65 13.72 8.02
C SER A 2 9.63 14.75 9.15
N VAL A 3 10.69 14.81 9.95
CA VAL A 3 10.79 15.79 11.06
C VAL A 3 10.63 17.24 10.60
N TRP A 4 10.99 17.54 9.34
CA TRP A 4 10.80 18.86 8.74
C TRP A 4 9.34 19.12 8.34
N GLN A 5 8.59 18.09 7.94
CA GLN A 5 7.15 18.19 7.69
C GLN A 5 6.39 18.42 8.99
N ASP A 6 6.71 17.66 10.03
CA ASP A 6 6.06 17.79 11.33
C ASP A 6 6.30 19.20 11.91
N ALA A 7 7.53 19.71 11.81
CA ALA A 7 7.86 21.06 12.23
C ALA A 7 7.12 22.13 11.39
N ALA A 8 6.94 21.89 10.09
CA ALA A 8 6.23 22.82 9.21
C ALA A 8 4.73 22.84 9.50
N ILE A 9 4.10 21.69 9.79
CA ILE A 9 2.71 21.62 10.23
C ILE A 9 2.52 22.39 11.54
N GLN A 10 3.42 22.21 12.51
CA GLN A 10 3.38 22.97 13.76
C GLN A 10 3.56 24.49 13.52
N LEU A 11 4.43 24.88 12.59
CA LEU A 11 4.61 26.29 12.24
C LEU A 11 3.40 26.86 11.48
N ASP A 12 2.72 26.06 10.66
CA ASP A 12 1.47 26.44 9.99
C ASP A 12 0.37 26.82 10.99
N ASP A 13 0.24 26.05 12.06
CA ASP A 13 -0.69 26.35 13.16
C ASP A 13 -0.34 27.68 13.84
N LEU A 14 0.94 27.93 14.11
CA LEU A 14 1.40 29.20 14.69
C LEU A 14 1.16 30.39 13.75
N TYR A 15 1.40 30.21 12.46
CA TYR A 15 1.13 31.25 11.45
C TYR A 15 -0.36 31.54 11.29
N SER A 16 -1.21 30.53 11.45
CA SER A 16 -2.66 30.69 11.39
C SER A 16 -3.21 31.51 12.57
N GLN A 17 -2.53 31.45 13.72
CA GLN A 17 -2.90 32.26 14.89
C GLN A 17 -2.46 33.72 14.75
N ASP A 18 -1.33 33.98 14.07
CA ASP A 18 -0.83 35.34 13.80
C ASP A 18 -0.24 35.45 12.39
N PRO A 19 -1.07 35.79 11.38
CA PRO A 19 -0.64 35.90 9.98
C PRO A 19 0.43 36.97 9.74
N THR A 20 0.55 37.95 10.63
CA THR A 20 1.56 39.01 10.51
C THR A 20 2.97 38.48 10.77
N VAL A 21 3.08 37.48 11.67
CA VAL A 21 4.33 36.77 11.96
C VAL A 21 4.79 36.00 10.74
N ALA A 22 3.89 35.32 10.05
CA ALA A 22 4.20 34.55 8.85
C ALA A 22 4.89 35.40 7.79
N ARG A 23 4.26 36.51 7.39
CA ARG A 23 4.83 37.43 6.39
C ARG A 23 6.19 37.98 6.82
N ARG A 24 6.30 38.46 8.06
CA ARG A 24 7.56 38.99 8.61
C ARG A 24 8.67 37.96 8.60
N GLN A 25 8.36 36.72 8.99
CA GLN A 25 9.35 35.66 9.06
C GLN A 25 9.71 35.11 7.68
N ILE A 26 8.83 35.16 6.68
CA ILE A 26 9.11 34.67 5.32
C ILE A 26 9.94 35.67 4.51
N LYS A 27 9.55 36.96 4.53
CA LYS A 27 10.08 38.03 3.65
C LYS A 27 11.60 38.03 3.53
N ASN A 28 12.30 38.01 4.67
CA ASN A 28 13.76 38.15 4.71
C ASN A 28 14.53 36.83 4.82
N GLN A 29 13.89 35.67 4.61
CA GLN A 29 14.57 34.39 4.76
C GLN A 29 15.05 33.83 3.43
N PRO A 30 16.34 33.43 3.31
CA PRO A 30 16.92 33.03 2.04
C PRO A 30 16.49 31.62 1.60
N GLN A 31 16.17 30.73 2.55
CA GLN A 31 15.78 29.36 2.22
C GLN A 31 14.43 29.01 2.84
N LEU A 32 13.53 28.52 1.99
CA LEU A 32 12.16 28.21 2.33
C LEU A 32 11.88 26.75 1.99
N LEU A 33 11.33 26.00 2.95
CA LEU A 33 10.68 24.74 2.68
C LEU A 33 9.30 25.04 2.08
N VAL A 34 8.93 24.29 1.05
CA VAL A 34 7.66 24.40 0.36
C VAL A 34 6.89 23.11 0.60
N LEU A 35 5.70 23.22 1.18
CA LEU A 35 4.77 22.09 1.35
C LEU A 35 3.41 22.46 0.77
N ASP A 36 2.87 21.55 -0.05
CA ASP A 36 1.52 21.68 -0.59
C ASP A 36 0.50 21.05 0.37
N GLY A 37 -0.76 21.50 0.29
CA GLY A 37 -1.85 21.02 1.13
C GLY A 37 -1.90 21.61 2.55
N THR A 38 -0.98 22.52 2.90
CA THR A 38 -1.02 23.32 4.14
C THR A 38 -1.63 24.70 3.90
N ARG A 39 -2.12 25.38 4.95
CA ARG A 39 -2.71 26.74 4.82
C ARG A 39 -1.66 27.74 4.36
N HIS A 40 -0.45 27.64 4.88
CA HIS A 40 0.72 28.37 4.41
C HIS A 40 1.60 27.42 3.63
N ARG A 41 2.10 27.87 2.47
CA ARG A 41 2.95 27.03 1.61
C ARG A 41 4.45 27.16 1.91
N PHE A 42 4.89 28.33 2.38
CA PHE A 42 6.30 28.67 2.53
C PHE A 42 6.73 28.76 4.00
N PHE A 43 7.76 27.99 4.35
CA PHE A 43 8.25 27.89 5.72
C PHE A 43 9.76 28.15 5.80
N PRO A 44 10.22 29.15 6.58
CA PRO A 44 11.65 29.37 6.71
C PRO A 44 12.38 28.23 7.41
N ILE A 45 13.38 27.65 6.76
CA ILE A 45 14.11 26.47 7.26
C ILE A 45 14.72 26.72 8.63
N ARG A 46 15.21 27.93 8.91
CA ARG A 46 15.74 28.28 10.24
C ARG A 46 14.69 28.16 11.35
N ARG A 47 13.44 28.55 11.06
CA ARG A 47 12.35 28.45 12.04
C ARG A 47 11.96 27.01 12.28
N LEU A 48 11.92 26.20 11.22
CA LEU A 48 11.73 24.76 11.35
C LEU A 48 12.84 24.11 12.17
N ALA A 49 14.10 24.50 11.94
CA ALA A 49 15.24 24.02 12.70
C ALA A 49 15.21 24.45 14.19
N ASP A 50 14.67 25.63 14.49
CA ASP A 50 14.38 26.02 15.88
C ASP A 50 13.38 25.05 16.51
N GLY A 51 12.27 24.74 15.83
CA GLY A 51 11.26 23.80 16.31
C GLY A 51 11.78 22.38 16.52
N ILE A 52 12.55 21.85 15.57
CA ILE A 52 13.19 20.53 15.68
C ILE A 52 14.13 20.47 16.88
N ALA A 53 14.78 21.59 17.23
CA ALA A 53 15.62 21.71 18.43
C ALA A 53 14.83 22.05 19.70
N GLY A 54 13.49 22.00 19.68
CA GLY A 54 12.62 22.29 20.82
C GLY A 54 12.49 23.78 21.18
N ARG A 55 12.84 24.69 20.27
CA ARG A 55 12.80 26.15 20.48
C ARG A 55 11.55 26.77 19.84
N LYS A 56 11.18 27.97 20.32
CA LYS A 56 10.01 28.71 19.79
C LYS A 56 10.24 29.16 18.34
N MET A 57 9.40 28.69 17.43
CA MET A 57 9.50 29.01 16.00
C MET A 57 8.97 30.41 15.65
N ASN A 58 7.95 30.91 16.36
CA ASN A 58 7.33 32.22 16.14
C ASN A 58 8.06 33.40 16.82
N ALA A 59 9.23 33.16 17.42
CA ALA A 59 10.01 34.22 18.09
C ALA A 59 10.48 35.31 17.11
N GLN A 60 10.75 36.52 17.61
CA GLN A 60 11.26 37.62 16.77
C GLN A 60 12.56 37.25 16.05
N LYS A 61 13.53 36.65 16.76
CA LYS A 61 14.81 36.19 16.20
C LYS A 61 14.91 34.67 16.23
N SER A 62 15.54 34.12 15.19
CA SER A 62 15.89 32.71 15.10
C SER A 62 17.17 32.44 15.88
N GLN A 63 17.27 31.27 16.51
CA GLN A 63 18.51 30.82 17.17
C GLN A 63 19.22 29.71 16.39
N ALA A 64 18.61 29.21 15.32
CA ALA A 64 19.21 28.27 14.39
C ALA A 64 20.48 28.84 13.71
N GLN A 65 21.45 27.97 13.49
CA GLN A 65 22.75 28.30 12.88
C GLN A 65 22.59 28.55 11.36
N GLU A 66 23.71 28.64 10.65
CA GLU A 66 23.72 28.78 9.20
C GLU A 66 22.94 27.69 8.48
N VAL A 67 22.12 28.12 7.52
CA VAL A 67 21.17 27.24 6.83
C VAL A 67 21.86 26.18 5.98
N GLN A 68 23.08 26.47 5.52
CA GLN A 68 23.91 25.52 4.78
C GLN A 68 24.10 24.19 5.55
N ARG A 69 24.08 24.23 6.88
CA ARG A 69 24.22 23.03 7.72
C ARG A 69 23.02 22.09 7.63
N TYR A 70 21.84 22.57 7.25
CA TYR A 70 20.61 21.76 7.20
C TYR A 70 20.39 21.06 5.86
N ARG A 71 21.16 21.41 4.82
CA ARG A 71 21.01 20.87 3.46
C ARG A 71 21.07 19.34 3.44
N HIS A 72 22.03 18.76 4.15
CA HIS A 72 22.16 17.31 4.22
C HIS A 72 20.96 16.65 4.90
N SER A 73 20.45 17.26 5.97
CA SER A 73 19.26 16.78 6.69
C SER A 73 17.98 16.89 5.86
N LEU A 74 17.83 17.96 5.07
CA LEU A 74 16.69 18.13 4.15
C LEU A 74 16.75 17.10 3.02
N LYS A 75 17.90 16.93 2.37
CA LYS A 75 18.10 15.87 1.37
C LYS A 75 17.85 14.49 1.96
N SER A 76 18.35 14.24 3.17
CA SER A 76 18.10 12.98 3.86
C SER A 76 16.65 12.83 4.34
N SER A 77 15.82 13.85 4.23
CA SER A 77 14.39 13.83 4.56
C SER A 77 13.50 13.84 3.32
N GLY A 78 14.07 13.58 2.12
CA GLY A 78 13.32 13.49 0.87
C GLY A 78 13.00 14.82 0.21
N PHE A 79 13.73 15.88 0.55
CA PHE A 79 13.60 17.18 -0.11
C PHE A 79 14.72 17.42 -1.10
N ARG A 80 14.39 18.04 -2.23
CA ARG A 80 15.36 18.56 -3.18
C ARG A 80 15.35 20.08 -3.15
N GLU A 81 16.50 20.62 -3.48
CA GLU A 81 16.69 22.06 -3.59
C GLU A 81 16.34 22.53 -4.99
N ILE A 82 15.60 23.62 -5.09
CA ILE A 82 15.28 24.35 -6.32
C ILE A 82 16.02 25.67 -6.29
N THR A 83 16.79 25.93 -7.34
CA THR A 83 17.62 27.13 -7.49
C THR A 83 17.25 27.93 -8.74
N GLU A 84 17.73 29.17 -8.79
CA GLU A 84 17.53 30.05 -9.93
C GLU A 84 18.07 29.42 -11.22
N GLY A 85 17.23 29.30 -12.24
CA GLY A 85 17.52 28.63 -13.52
C GLY A 85 16.68 27.38 -13.77
N GLU A 86 16.04 26.82 -12.74
CA GLU A 86 15.07 25.72 -12.90
C GLU A 86 13.67 26.28 -13.23
N ALA A 87 12.88 25.56 -14.04
CA ALA A 87 11.53 26.01 -14.42
C ALA A 87 10.62 26.21 -13.20
N GLU A 88 10.65 25.25 -12.26
CA GLU A 88 9.88 25.27 -11.01
C GLU A 88 10.24 26.44 -10.09
N TYR A 89 11.47 26.98 -10.19
CA TYR A 89 11.89 28.14 -9.40
C TYR A 89 11.03 29.37 -9.70
N THR A 90 10.72 29.59 -10.98
CA THR A 90 10.00 30.79 -11.44
C THR A 90 8.57 30.79 -10.93
N GLU A 91 7.92 29.63 -10.93
CA GLU A 91 6.57 29.44 -10.39
C GLU A 91 6.54 29.68 -8.88
N LEU A 92 7.42 29.01 -8.13
CA LEU A 92 7.51 29.17 -6.67
C LEU A 92 7.84 30.61 -6.25
N LEU A 93 8.67 31.31 -7.01
CA LEU A 93 8.97 32.71 -6.77
C LEU A 93 7.73 33.60 -7.01
N GLY A 94 6.96 33.33 -8.07
CA GLY A 94 5.71 34.04 -8.35
C GLY A 94 4.69 33.88 -7.22
N ASP A 95 4.53 32.65 -6.72
CA ASP A 95 3.65 32.35 -5.59
C ASP A 95 4.09 33.03 -4.29
N LEU A 96 5.40 33.06 -4.03
CA LEU A 96 5.96 33.75 -2.88
C LEU A 96 5.69 35.26 -2.94
N VAL A 97 5.90 35.89 -4.10
CA VAL A 97 5.65 37.33 -4.31
C VAL A 97 4.17 37.65 -4.11
N SER A 98 3.28 36.81 -4.65
CA SER A 98 1.83 36.91 -4.46
C SER A 98 1.44 36.84 -2.98
N LEU A 99 2.00 35.87 -2.23
CA LEU A 99 1.76 35.71 -0.80
C LEU A 99 2.18 36.95 0.01
N LEU A 100 3.34 37.53 -0.31
CA LEU A 100 3.86 38.71 0.36
C LEU A 100 3.12 40.00 -0.02
N ARG A 101 2.28 39.96 -1.07
CA ARG A 101 1.60 41.12 -1.66
C ARG A 101 2.58 42.21 -2.08
N GLU A 102 3.78 41.81 -2.51
CA GLU A 102 4.82 42.72 -2.99
C GLU A 102 4.64 42.90 -4.50
N SER A 103 4.83 44.12 -5.00
CA SER A 103 4.85 44.34 -6.45
C SER A 103 6.10 43.69 -7.06
N PHE A 104 6.05 43.29 -8.33
CA PHE A 104 7.24 42.73 -9.04
C PHE A 104 8.44 43.70 -9.07
N GLN A 105 8.21 45.00 -8.80
CA GLN A 105 9.24 46.03 -8.68
C GLN A 105 9.84 46.08 -7.26
N GLU A 106 9.07 45.71 -6.23
CA GLU A 106 9.50 45.54 -4.84
C GLU A 106 9.97 44.10 -4.58
N ARG A 107 10.79 43.53 -5.48
CA ARG A 107 11.31 42.17 -5.28
C ARG A 107 11.91 42.06 -3.88
N PRO A 108 11.62 40.99 -3.11
CA PRO A 108 12.37 40.74 -1.90
C PRO A 108 13.85 40.75 -2.27
N SER A 109 14.65 41.53 -1.53
CA SER A 109 16.05 41.81 -1.84
C SER A 109 16.76 40.54 -2.36
N PRO A 110 17.49 40.63 -3.49
CA PRO A 110 18.00 39.49 -4.28
C PRO A 110 19.13 38.72 -3.59
N SER A 111 19.02 38.44 -2.29
CA SER A 111 19.64 37.24 -1.76
C SER A 111 18.94 36.06 -2.44
N LYS A 112 19.67 35.35 -3.32
CA LYS A 112 19.20 34.15 -4.04
C LYS A 112 18.31 33.30 -3.15
N LYS A 113 17.00 33.35 -3.38
CA LYS A 113 16.08 32.49 -2.65
C LYS A 113 16.39 31.06 -3.06
N THR A 114 16.16 30.14 -2.15
CA THR A 114 16.28 28.71 -2.40
C THR A 114 15.03 28.06 -1.87
N PHE A 115 14.34 27.32 -2.73
CA PHE A 115 13.17 26.56 -2.32
C PHE A 115 13.56 25.11 -2.09
N TRP A 116 12.97 24.49 -1.08
CA TRP A 116 13.13 23.08 -0.78
C TRP A 116 11.77 22.43 -0.90
N VAL A 117 11.59 21.69 -1.99
CA VAL A 117 10.33 20.99 -2.30
C VAL A 117 10.50 19.51 -1.98
N ARG A 118 9.39 18.82 -1.71
CA ARG A 118 9.44 17.36 -1.66
C ARG A 118 9.91 16.89 -3.03
N ASP A 119 10.86 15.96 -3.05
CA ASP A 119 11.29 15.36 -4.30
C ASP A 119 10.13 14.50 -4.84
N SER A 120 9.26 15.09 -5.66
CA SER A 120 8.15 14.41 -6.31
C SER A 120 8.64 13.50 -7.43
N ILE A 121 9.75 13.88 -8.09
CA ILE A 121 10.39 13.11 -9.16
C ILE A 121 10.77 11.72 -8.65
N ILE A 122 11.40 11.62 -7.47
CA ILE A 122 11.74 10.30 -6.93
C ILE A 122 10.50 9.48 -6.58
N ARG A 123 9.41 10.12 -6.13
CA ARG A 123 8.17 9.41 -5.78
C ARG A 123 7.47 8.85 -7.02
N GLU A 124 7.35 9.64 -8.07
CA GLU A 124 6.79 9.19 -9.36
C GLU A 124 7.67 8.11 -9.99
N ALA A 125 9.00 8.27 -9.97
CA ALA A 125 9.92 7.24 -10.44
C ALA A 125 9.79 5.91 -9.66
N ILE A 126 9.44 5.97 -8.37
CA ILE A 126 9.14 4.77 -7.56
C ILE A 126 7.79 4.16 -7.97
N LEU A 127 6.77 4.96 -8.26
CA LEU A 127 5.50 4.45 -8.79
C LEU A 127 5.69 3.75 -10.14
N ASP A 128 6.43 4.39 -11.05
CA ASP A 128 6.79 3.81 -12.35
C ASP A 128 7.62 2.52 -12.19
N ALA A 129 8.48 2.45 -11.16
CA ALA A 129 9.26 1.26 -10.86
C ALA A 129 8.39 0.06 -10.42
N PHE A 130 7.26 0.27 -9.74
CA PHE A 130 6.31 -0.81 -9.46
C PHE A 130 5.70 -1.34 -10.76
N LEU A 131 5.26 -0.45 -11.65
CA LEU A 131 4.68 -0.83 -12.94
C LEU A 131 5.67 -1.61 -13.81
N GLN A 132 6.93 -1.15 -13.88
CA GLN A 132 7.99 -1.84 -14.60
C GLN A 132 8.26 -3.24 -14.03
N TYR A 133 8.23 -3.39 -12.70
CA TYR A 133 8.40 -4.68 -12.06
C TYR A 133 7.22 -5.62 -12.34
N ASP A 134 5.99 -5.11 -12.34
CA ASP A 134 4.80 -5.92 -12.67
C ASP A 134 4.83 -6.39 -14.13
N GLU A 135 5.29 -5.55 -15.05
CA GLU A 135 5.33 -5.86 -16.49
C GLU A 135 6.48 -6.80 -16.86
N HIS A 136 7.66 -6.61 -16.26
CA HIS A 136 8.89 -7.27 -16.71
C HIS A 136 9.52 -8.19 -15.66
N GLY A 137 9.01 -8.19 -14.43
CA GLY A 137 9.60 -8.92 -13.32
C GLY A 137 10.91 -8.30 -12.82
N MET A 138 11.74 -9.13 -12.19
CA MET A 138 13.01 -8.69 -11.62
C MET A 138 14.06 -8.44 -12.72
N PRO A 139 14.65 -7.24 -12.81
CA PRO A 139 15.66 -6.90 -13.81
C PRO A 139 17.02 -7.56 -13.53
N ASP A 140 17.82 -7.70 -14.59
CA ASP A 140 19.18 -8.25 -14.52
C ASP A 140 20.08 -7.48 -13.54
N GLY A 141 20.94 -8.21 -12.83
CA GLY A 141 21.84 -7.64 -11.82
C GLY A 141 21.20 -7.42 -10.44
N PHE A 142 19.96 -7.88 -10.26
CA PHE A 142 19.30 -8.02 -8.97
C PHE A 142 19.10 -9.49 -8.62
N GLY A 143 19.26 -9.81 -7.33
CA GLY A 143 18.99 -11.15 -6.79
C GLY A 143 17.74 -11.14 -5.92
N GLU A 144 17.23 -12.32 -5.61
CA GLU A 144 16.06 -12.51 -4.74
C GLU A 144 16.22 -11.76 -3.41
N ALA A 145 15.20 -10.97 -3.06
CA ALA A 145 15.19 -10.23 -1.81
C ALA A 145 14.81 -11.12 -0.63
N ARG A 146 15.59 -11.06 0.44
CA ARG A 146 15.41 -11.86 1.66
C ARG A 146 14.90 -11.09 2.88
N THR A 147 14.99 -9.75 2.86
CA THR A 147 14.75 -8.91 4.04
C THR A 147 13.80 -7.77 3.74
N TRP A 148 14.27 -6.76 3.03
CA TRP A 148 13.54 -5.50 2.87
C TRP A 148 12.54 -5.54 1.72
N PHE A 149 11.27 -5.31 2.05
CA PHE A 149 10.17 -5.13 1.11
C PHE A 149 9.54 -3.76 1.27
N VAL A 150 8.99 -3.23 0.17
CA VAL A 150 8.24 -1.98 0.11
C VAL A 150 6.81 -2.29 -0.32
N SER A 151 5.83 -1.71 0.38
CA SER A 151 4.42 -1.90 0.05
C SER A 151 4.01 -0.96 -1.07
N HIS A 152 3.31 -1.48 -2.08
CA HIS A 152 2.67 -0.65 -3.09
C HIS A 152 1.57 0.21 -2.44
N PRO A 153 1.51 1.53 -2.70
CA PRO A 153 0.66 2.44 -1.91
C PRO A 153 -0.86 2.28 -2.13
N ILE A 154 -1.27 1.57 -3.19
CA ILE A 154 -2.69 1.32 -3.50
C ILE A 154 -3.09 -0.15 -3.22
N THR A 155 -2.37 -1.11 -3.80
CA THR A 155 -2.65 -2.55 -3.66
C THR A 155 -2.14 -3.17 -2.38
N GLU A 156 -1.28 -2.48 -1.62
CA GLU A 156 -0.62 -2.95 -0.39
C GLU A 156 0.27 -4.21 -0.58
N LEU A 157 0.47 -4.65 -1.82
CA LEU A 157 1.30 -5.81 -2.13
C LEU A 157 2.79 -5.51 -1.84
N PRO A 158 3.55 -6.49 -1.31
CA PRO A 158 4.97 -6.30 -1.00
C PRO A 158 5.86 -6.53 -2.22
N TYR A 159 6.81 -5.62 -2.45
CA TYR A 159 7.80 -5.71 -3.52
C TYR A 159 9.23 -5.66 -2.98
N PRO A 160 10.21 -6.31 -3.65
CA PRO A 160 11.62 -6.23 -3.26
C PRO A 160 12.13 -4.77 -3.21
N ALA A 161 12.36 -4.24 -2.00
CA ALA A 161 12.71 -2.82 -1.81
C ALA A 161 13.98 -2.43 -2.59
N LYS A 162 14.96 -3.33 -2.65
CA LYS A 162 16.21 -3.09 -3.38
C LYS A 162 15.98 -2.96 -4.89
N VAL A 163 15.07 -3.75 -5.46
CA VAL A 163 14.76 -3.75 -6.88
C VAL A 163 14.00 -2.49 -7.26
N ILE A 164 12.92 -2.19 -6.53
CA ILE A 164 12.09 -0.99 -6.78
C ILE A 164 12.94 0.28 -6.70
N TRP A 165 13.79 0.40 -5.69
CA TRP A 165 14.70 1.54 -5.58
C TRP A 165 15.73 1.59 -6.73
N GLY A 166 16.21 0.44 -7.19
CA GLY A 166 17.14 0.34 -8.31
C GLY A 166 16.53 0.83 -9.62
N LEU A 167 15.34 0.34 -9.94
CA LEU A 167 14.54 0.78 -11.10
C LEU A 167 14.27 2.28 -11.03
N ALA A 168 13.76 2.77 -9.89
CA ALA A 168 13.43 4.19 -9.71
C ALA A 168 14.64 5.12 -9.82
N THR A 169 15.85 4.63 -9.51
CA THR A 169 17.08 5.43 -9.55
C THR A 169 17.99 5.10 -10.73
N ASN A 170 17.56 4.21 -11.62
CA ASN A 170 18.33 3.66 -12.73
C ASN A 170 19.73 3.17 -12.31
N LYS A 171 19.80 2.37 -11.24
CA LYS A 171 21.04 1.80 -10.69
C LYS A 171 20.96 0.29 -10.65
N LYS A 172 22.09 -0.39 -10.84
CA LYS A 172 22.23 -1.84 -10.67
C LYS A 172 22.32 -2.22 -9.20
N GLY A 173 21.93 -3.45 -8.87
CA GLY A 173 21.94 -3.96 -7.50
C GLY A 173 23.32 -3.97 -6.82
N SER A 174 24.41 -3.96 -7.58
CA SER A 174 25.78 -3.88 -7.07
C SER A 174 26.20 -2.48 -6.61
N GLU A 175 25.48 -1.43 -7.01
CA GLU A 175 25.86 -0.04 -6.74
C GLU A 175 25.42 0.46 -5.35
N PHE A 176 24.58 -0.30 -4.65
CA PHE A 176 24.07 0.06 -3.33
C PHE A 176 23.65 -1.14 -2.49
N ILE A 177 23.63 -0.94 -1.17
CA ILE A 177 23.18 -1.93 -0.19
C ILE A 177 21.67 -1.82 0.08
N SER A 178 21.05 -2.90 0.56
CA SER A 178 19.60 -2.98 0.80
C SER A 178 19.08 -1.92 1.79
N HIS A 179 19.85 -1.59 2.82
CA HIS A 179 19.48 -0.52 3.77
C HIS A 179 19.36 0.84 3.11
N ARG A 180 20.24 1.14 2.13
CA ARG A 180 20.20 2.41 1.39
C ARG A 180 18.94 2.51 0.53
N ALA A 181 18.52 1.39 -0.06
CA ALA A 181 17.26 1.32 -0.80
C ALA A 181 16.05 1.55 0.09
N ARG A 182 15.95 0.81 1.20
CA ARG A 182 14.90 0.98 2.22
C ARG A 182 14.82 2.43 2.70
N ASP A 183 15.95 3.03 3.06
CA ASP A 183 15.98 4.40 3.56
C ASP A 183 15.55 5.41 2.51
N GLY A 184 15.94 5.19 1.25
CA GLY A 184 15.47 5.97 0.12
C GLY A 184 13.96 5.91 -0.05
N LEU A 185 13.39 4.71 -0.05
CA LEU A 185 11.95 4.48 -0.18
C LEU A 185 11.15 5.10 0.98
N ARG A 186 11.61 4.91 2.22
CA ARG A 186 10.99 5.54 3.40
C ARG A 186 11.03 7.06 3.35
N LYS A 187 12.13 7.64 2.84
CA LYS A 187 12.23 9.10 2.64
C LYS A 187 11.28 9.61 1.56
N ALA A 188 11.04 8.81 0.53
CA ALA A 188 10.03 9.10 -0.49
C ALA A 188 8.58 8.89 0.02
N GLY A 189 8.41 8.39 1.25
CA GLY A 189 7.11 8.23 1.90
C GLY A 189 6.47 6.86 1.70
N PHE A 190 7.23 5.85 1.27
CA PHE A 190 6.74 4.48 1.15
C PHE A 190 7.01 3.67 2.42
N GLU A 191 6.08 2.79 2.76
CA GLU A 191 6.23 1.87 3.87
C GLU A 191 7.17 0.72 3.50
N CYS A 192 8.09 0.38 4.39
CA CYS A 192 9.00 -0.74 4.19
C CYS A 192 9.08 -1.62 5.43
N ALA A 193 8.99 -2.93 5.21
CA ALA A 193 9.06 -3.96 6.25
C ALA A 193 10.32 -4.83 6.06
N ASP A 194 10.89 -5.31 7.17
CA ASP A 194 11.88 -6.38 7.16
C ASP A 194 11.14 -7.71 7.31
N LEU A 195 10.94 -8.41 6.19
CA LEU A 195 10.34 -9.74 6.19
C LEU A 195 11.40 -10.84 6.43
N GLY A 196 12.69 -10.50 6.56
CA GLY A 196 13.76 -11.48 6.79
C GLY A 196 13.99 -11.83 8.26
N ASN A 197 13.45 -11.03 9.18
CA ASN A 197 13.44 -11.28 10.63
C ASN A 197 12.06 -11.73 11.15
N LEU A 198 11.10 -11.99 10.25
CA LEU A 198 9.93 -12.75 10.62
C LEU A 198 10.41 -14.16 10.96
N VAL A 199 10.23 -14.52 12.24
CA VAL A 199 10.26 -15.84 12.88
C VAL A 199 10.41 -17.00 11.90
N GLU A 200 11.33 -17.92 12.21
CA GLU A 200 11.73 -19.04 11.36
C GLU A 200 10.62 -19.51 10.40
N PRO A 201 10.88 -19.45 9.08
CA PRO A 201 9.97 -19.89 8.04
C PRO A 201 9.93 -21.41 8.04
N GLU A 202 9.54 -22.04 9.15
CA GLU A 202 9.51 -23.49 9.14
C GLU A 202 8.49 -23.97 8.12
N LEU A 203 7.45 -23.21 7.74
CA LEU A 203 6.52 -23.66 6.69
C LEU A 203 5.83 -22.55 5.88
N LEU A 204 6.56 -21.90 4.96
CA LEU A 204 5.94 -21.21 3.80
C LEU A 204 6.58 -21.68 2.48
N ARG A 205 6.73 -22.99 2.32
CA ARG A 205 6.96 -23.59 0.98
C ARG A 205 5.62 -23.79 0.30
N GLU A 206 5.35 -23.03 -0.75
CA GLU A 206 4.31 -23.37 -1.73
C GLU A 206 4.95 -24.11 -2.91
N GLY A 207 4.29 -25.16 -3.41
CA GLY A 207 4.76 -25.94 -4.58
C GLY A 207 5.73 -27.10 -4.31
N SER A 208 6.21 -27.31 -3.07
CA SER A 208 6.95 -28.54 -2.73
C SER A 208 5.99 -29.73 -2.64
N ILE A 209 6.27 -30.82 -3.36
CA ILE A 209 5.54 -32.08 -3.25
C ILE A 209 5.74 -32.62 -1.83
N ARG A 210 4.68 -32.54 -1.03
CA ARG A 210 4.60 -33.19 0.29
C ARG A 210 3.80 -34.47 0.13
N GLU A 211 4.44 -35.61 0.32
CA GLU A 211 3.71 -36.84 0.57
C GLU A 211 3.03 -36.72 1.94
N THR A 212 1.73 -36.46 1.91
CA THR A 212 0.88 -36.44 3.09
C THR A 212 0.16 -37.77 3.13
N THR A 213 0.29 -38.54 4.23
CA THR A 213 -0.59 -39.67 4.52
C THR A 213 -1.95 -39.12 4.96
N ASN A 214 -2.69 -38.57 4.00
CA ASN A 214 -4.07 -38.19 4.21
C ASN A 214 -4.88 -39.48 4.33
N VAL A 215 -5.36 -39.80 5.53
CA VAL A 215 -6.46 -40.75 5.71
C VAL A 215 -7.72 -40.07 5.17
N ARG A 216 -7.86 -40.07 3.83
CA ARG A 216 -9.11 -39.68 3.18
C ARG A 216 -10.10 -40.80 3.43
N ARG A 217 -11.16 -40.50 4.19
CA ARG A 217 -12.36 -41.33 4.17
C ARG A 217 -12.88 -41.33 2.73
N GLU A 218 -12.96 -42.52 2.15
CA GLU A 218 -13.39 -42.72 0.77
C GLU A 218 -14.76 -42.08 0.55
N ARG A 219 -14.84 -41.13 -0.38
CA ARG A 219 -16.12 -40.55 -0.81
C ARG A 219 -16.56 -41.35 -2.03
N ASN A 220 -17.74 -41.95 -1.94
CA ASN A 220 -18.29 -42.70 -3.07
C ASN A 220 -18.62 -41.71 -4.22
N PRO A 221 -17.92 -41.77 -5.37
CA PRO A 221 -18.16 -40.86 -6.49
C PRO A 221 -19.57 -41.01 -7.07
N VAL A 222 -20.18 -42.19 -6.92
CA VAL A 222 -21.57 -42.44 -7.33
C VAL A 222 -22.54 -41.57 -6.53
N ALA A 223 -22.30 -41.34 -5.24
CA ALA A 223 -23.17 -40.50 -4.42
C ALA A 223 -23.20 -39.04 -4.91
N ARG A 224 -22.06 -38.53 -5.40
CA ARG A 224 -22.01 -37.20 -6.03
C ARG A 224 -22.81 -37.16 -7.33
N VAL A 225 -22.63 -38.16 -8.20
CA VAL A 225 -23.35 -38.24 -9.48
C VAL A 225 -24.85 -38.29 -9.24
N LEU A 226 -25.30 -39.16 -8.34
CA LEU A 226 -26.70 -39.31 -7.98
C LEU A 226 -27.29 -38.02 -7.36
N CYS A 227 -26.53 -37.31 -6.52
CA CYS A 227 -26.94 -36.00 -6.00
C CYS A 227 -27.13 -34.99 -7.14
N ILE A 228 -26.17 -34.89 -8.06
CA ILE A 228 -26.26 -33.95 -9.19
C ILE A 228 -27.44 -34.29 -10.08
N GLU A 229 -27.66 -35.57 -10.40
CA GLU A 229 -28.79 -36.02 -11.20
C GLU A 229 -30.13 -35.75 -10.52
N HIS A 230 -30.24 -36.02 -9.22
CA HIS A 230 -31.43 -35.71 -8.43
C HIS A 230 -31.76 -34.21 -8.51
N TYR A 231 -30.78 -33.34 -8.23
CA TYR A 231 -31.00 -31.90 -8.22
C TYR A 231 -31.22 -31.32 -9.63
N ARG A 232 -30.62 -31.90 -10.67
CA ARG A 232 -30.96 -31.55 -12.06
C ARG A 232 -32.42 -31.89 -12.36
N LYS A 233 -32.87 -33.11 -12.04
CA LYS A 233 -34.28 -33.51 -12.24
C LYS A 233 -35.24 -32.62 -11.44
N LYS A 234 -34.87 -32.24 -10.22
CA LYS A 234 -35.66 -31.37 -9.34
C LYS A 234 -35.76 -29.92 -9.83
N ASN A 235 -34.76 -29.43 -10.56
CA ASN A 235 -34.65 -28.04 -11.00
C ASN A 235 -34.73 -27.91 -12.52
N ASP A 236 -35.59 -28.70 -13.18
CA ASP A 236 -35.85 -28.63 -14.63
C ASP A 236 -34.59 -28.69 -15.51
N GLY A 237 -33.66 -29.58 -15.15
CA GLY A 237 -32.38 -29.79 -15.81
C GLY A 237 -31.25 -28.85 -15.35
N ARG A 238 -31.55 -27.85 -14.53
CA ARG A 238 -30.55 -26.86 -14.07
C ARG A 238 -29.83 -27.33 -12.82
N LEU A 239 -28.61 -26.83 -12.65
CA LEU A 239 -27.77 -27.12 -11.49
C LEU A 239 -27.42 -25.81 -10.79
N ILE A 240 -28.22 -25.48 -9.77
CA ILE A 240 -28.15 -24.21 -9.06
C ILE A 240 -27.65 -24.42 -7.64
N CYS A 241 -26.95 -23.41 -7.10
CA CYS A 241 -26.57 -23.39 -5.70
C CYS A 241 -27.82 -23.34 -4.82
N ILE A 242 -27.97 -24.27 -3.87
CA ILE A 242 -29.11 -24.29 -2.96
C ILE A 242 -29.11 -23.08 -2.02
N VAL A 243 -27.95 -22.48 -1.74
CA VAL A 243 -27.81 -21.34 -0.84
C VAL A 243 -28.18 -20.05 -1.55
N CYS A 244 -27.46 -19.68 -2.63
CA CYS A 244 -27.58 -18.38 -3.28
C CYS A 244 -28.26 -18.40 -4.65
N GLY A 245 -28.70 -19.55 -5.15
CA GLY A 245 -29.35 -19.68 -6.46
C GLY A 245 -28.42 -19.53 -7.66
N PHE A 246 -27.12 -19.30 -7.47
CA PHE A 246 -26.18 -19.11 -8.57
C PHE A 246 -26.12 -20.33 -9.49
N ASP A 247 -26.19 -20.07 -10.80
CA ASP A 247 -26.16 -21.06 -11.88
C ASP A 247 -24.93 -20.79 -12.76
N PHE A 248 -23.94 -21.69 -12.68
CA PHE A 248 -22.71 -21.55 -13.45
C PHE A 248 -22.94 -21.66 -14.96
N ALA A 249 -23.85 -22.53 -15.40
CA ALA A 249 -24.14 -22.69 -16.82
C ALA A 249 -24.84 -21.45 -17.37
N ALA A 250 -25.76 -20.85 -16.60
CA ALA A 250 -26.42 -19.62 -17.01
C ALA A 250 -25.48 -18.41 -17.04
N PHE A 251 -24.52 -18.32 -16.11
CA PHE A 251 -23.60 -17.18 -16.03
C PHE A 251 -22.38 -17.29 -16.95
N TYR A 252 -21.76 -18.48 -17.02
CA TYR A 252 -20.52 -18.73 -17.75
C TYR A 252 -20.71 -19.52 -19.05
N GLY A 253 -21.94 -19.91 -19.41
CA GLY A 253 -22.20 -20.75 -20.57
C GLY A 253 -21.63 -22.15 -20.42
N THR A 254 -21.11 -22.71 -21.52
CA THR A 254 -20.57 -24.08 -21.59
C THR A 254 -19.43 -24.32 -20.59
N LEU A 255 -18.64 -23.30 -20.26
CA LEU A 255 -17.57 -23.39 -19.27
C LEU A 255 -18.09 -23.74 -17.87
N GLY A 256 -19.28 -23.28 -17.53
CA GLY A 256 -19.92 -23.51 -16.24
C GLY A 256 -20.75 -24.80 -16.17
N GLU A 257 -20.87 -25.55 -17.26
CA GLU A 257 -21.76 -26.69 -17.33
C GLU A 257 -21.33 -27.81 -16.36
N GLY A 258 -22.24 -28.20 -15.46
CA GLY A 258 -21.98 -29.22 -14.43
C GLY A 258 -21.01 -28.79 -13.32
N PHE A 259 -20.51 -27.56 -13.34
CA PHE A 259 -19.60 -27.05 -12.33
C PHE A 259 -20.35 -26.64 -11.05
N ILE A 260 -20.31 -27.52 -10.04
CA ILE A 260 -20.82 -27.23 -8.70
C ILE A 260 -20.16 -28.11 -7.64
N HIS A 261 -20.06 -27.62 -6.40
CA HIS A 261 -19.63 -28.43 -5.27
C HIS A 261 -20.84 -29.18 -4.66
N VAL A 262 -20.59 -30.36 -4.08
CA VAL A 262 -21.60 -31.09 -3.30
C VAL A 262 -21.17 -31.10 -1.84
N HIS A 263 -22.03 -30.60 -0.98
CA HIS A 263 -21.82 -30.47 0.45
C HIS A 263 -22.62 -31.51 1.22
N HIS A 264 -22.04 -32.08 2.28
CA HIS A 264 -22.75 -33.01 3.17
C HIS A 264 -23.38 -32.21 4.32
N LEU A 265 -24.69 -32.30 4.49
CA LEU A 265 -25.39 -31.60 5.57
C LEU A 265 -24.97 -32.09 6.96
N ASN A 266 -24.64 -33.38 7.08
CA ASN A 266 -24.03 -33.96 8.26
C ASN A 266 -22.55 -34.25 7.96
N PRO A 267 -21.57 -33.61 8.62
CA PRO A 267 -20.16 -33.84 8.36
C PRO A 267 -19.74 -35.31 8.55
N ILE A 268 -18.98 -35.88 7.61
CA ILE A 268 -18.44 -37.25 7.74
C ILE A 268 -17.33 -37.32 8.81
N SER A 269 -16.70 -36.18 9.12
CA SER A 269 -15.62 -36.05 10.12
C SER A 269 -16.06 -36.35 11.55
N GLU A 270 -17.36 -36.25 11.84
CA GLU A 270 -17.93 -36.43 13.19
C GLU A 270 -18.50 -37.84 13.41
N ALA A 271 -18.51 -38.70 12.39
CA ALA A 271 -19.01 -40.08 12.51
C ALA A 271 -17.90 -41.05 12.89
N GLU A 272 -18.10 -41.85 13.95
CA GLU A 272 -17.10 -42.85 14.41
C GLU A 272 -16.95 -44.05 13.44
N ALA A 273 -17.89 -44.26 12.50
CA ALA A 273 -17.88 -45.39 11.54
C ALA A 273 -18.25 -44.97 10.10
N SER A 274 -18.00 -45.85 9.12
CA SER A 274 -18.54 -45.72 7.76
C SER A 274 -20.07 -45.75 7.80
N ARG A 275 -20.72 -44.87 7.02
CA ARG A 275 -22.19 -44.79 6.97
C ARG A 275 -22.70 -44.79 5.54
N ILE A 276 -23.91 -45.29 5.35
CA ILE A 276 -24.66 -45.15 4.10
C ILE A 276 -25.05 -43.67 3.97
N VAL A 277 -24.73 -43.06 2.84
CA VAL A 277 -25.10 -41.68 2.50
C VAL A 277 -26.24 -41.74 1.50
N SER A 278 -27.34 -41.05 1.78
CA SER A 278 -28.42 -40.83 0.82
C SER A 278 -28.14 -39.55 0.02
N PRO A 279 -27.90 -39.64 -1.30
CA PRO A 279 -27.59 -38.47 -2.13
C PRO A 279 -28.69 -37.39 -2.16
N GLU A 280 -29.92 -37.77 -1.81
CA GLU A 280 -31.09 -36.90 -1.88
C GLU A 280 -31.34 -36.17 -0.56
N ILE A 281 -30.89 -36.76 0.55
CA ILE A 281 -31.18 -36.30 1.91
C ILE A 281 -29.94 -35.68 2.55
N ASP A 282 -28.78 -36.30 2.36
CA ASP A 282 -27.55 -35.92 3.06
C ASP A 282 -26.69 -34.95 2.26
N LEU A 283 -26.95 -34.80 0.96
CA LEU A 283 -26.13 -34.03 0.03
C LEU A 283 -26.90 -32.88 -0.60
N VAL A 284 -26.22 -31.75 -0.78
CA VAL A 284 -26.77 -30.57 -1.44
C VAL A 284 -25.76 -29.91 -2.39
N PRO A 285 -26.21 -29.36 -3.53
CA PRO A 285 -25.35 -28.59 -4.43
C PRO A 285 -25.12 -27.18 -3.91
N VAL A 286 -23.86 -26.74 -3.84
CA VAL A 286 -23.46 -25.39 -3.43
C VAL A 286 -22.36 -24.84 -4.35
N CYS A 287 -22.33 -23.52 -4.59
CA CYS A 287 -21.23 -22.90 -5.32
C CYS A 287 -19.94 -22.88 -4.47
N PRO A 288 -18.75 -22.74 -5.06
CA PRO A 288 -17.48 -22.68 -4.32
C PRO A 288 -17.42 -21.57 -3.27
N ASN A 289 -18.05 -20.42 -3.53
CA ASN A 289 -18.10 -19.31 -2.59
C ASN A 289 -18.94 -19.65 -1.36
N CYS A 290 -20.17 -20.13 -1.56
CA CYS A 290 -21.02 -20.59 -0.45
C CYS A 290 -20.39 -21.77 0.29
N HIS A 291 -19.75 -22.72 -0.42
CA HIS A 291 -19.07 -23.84 0.20
C HIS A 291 -17.92 -23.38 1.11
N SER A 292 -17.15 -22.38 0.66
CA SER A 292 -16.09 -21.77 1.47
C SER A 292 -16.64 -21.05 2.70
N MET A 293 -17.77 -20.34 2.56
CA MET A 293 -18.39 -19.61 3.68
C MET A 293 -19.04 -20.53 4.71
N ILE A 294 -19.62 -21.65 4.28
CA ILE A 294 -20.13 -22.69 5.18
C ILE A 294 -19.04 -23.13 6.17
N HIS A 295 -17.81 -23.32 5.68
CA HIS A 295 -16.67 -23.83 6.43
C HIS A 295 -15.73 -22.77 7.02
N ARG A 296 -16.05 -21.48 6.84
CA ARG A 296 -15.14 -20.39 7.24
C ARG A 296 -14.99 -20.36 8.76
N GLY A 297 -13.73 -20.32 9.22
CA GLY A 297 -13.41 -20.28 10.65
C GLY A 297 -13.52 -21.63 11.37
N GLY A 298 -13.52 -22.75 10.65
CA GLY A 298 -13.57 -24.10 11.25
C GLY A 298 -14.95 -24.52 11.77
N GLN A 299 -15.99 -23.74 11.47
CA GLN A 299 -17.39 -24.06 11.76
C GLN A 299 -18.03 -24.72 10.53
N THR A 300 -19.09 -25.50 10.69
CA THR A 300 -19.95 -25.94 9.57
C THR A 300 -21.33 -25.32 9.75
N ARG A 301 -21.58 -24.20 9.07
CA ARG A 301 -22.88 -23.52 9.08
C ARG A 301 -23.90 -24.30 8.27
N SER A 302 -25.14 -24.31 8.74
CA SER A 302 -26.28 -24.89 8.05
C SER A 302 -26.67 -24.07 6.81
N ILE A 303 -27.39 -24.71 5.88
CA ILE A 303 -27.93 -24.03 4.70
C ILE A 303 -28.94 -22.93 5.10
N ALA A 304 -29.69 -23.12 6.18
CA ALA A 304 -30.64 -22.13 6.67
C ALA A 304 -29.94 -20.86 7.15
N GLU A 305 -28.91 -21.01 7.99
CA GLU A 305 -28.08 -19.87 8.45
C GLU A 305 -27.43 -19.15 7.26
N MET A 306 -26.91 -19.90 6.29
CA MET A 306 -26.29 -19.30 5.11
C MET A 306 -27.28 -18.51 4.25
N ARG A 307 -28.54 -18.93 4.17
CA ARG A 307 -29.59 -18.19 3.47
C ARG A 307 -29.99 -16.93 4.23
N GLU A 308 -30.14 -17.03 5.55
CA GLU A 308 -30.45 -15.88 6.42
C GLU A 308 -29.39 -14.77 6.31
N ILE A 309 -28.11 -15.14 6.21
CA ILE A 309 -27.01 -14.18 6.02
C ILE A 309 -27.12 -13.44 4.67
N LEU A 310 -27.67 -14.07 3.63
CA LEU A 310 -27.74 -13.50 2.29
C LEU A 310 -28.99 -12.63 2.05
N GLY A 311 -29.99 -12.69 2.93
CA GLY A 311 -31.26 -11.97 2.81
C GLY A 311 -32.25 -12.67 1.90
#